data_AF-A0A7W0BX07-F1
#
_entry.id   AF-A0A7W0BX07-F1
#
_cell.length_a   1.000
_cell.length_b   1.000
_cell.length_c   1.000
_cell.angle_alpha   90.00
_cell.angle_beta   90.00
_cell.angle_gamma   90.00
#
_symmetry.space_group_name_H-M   'P 1'
#
loop_
_entity.id
_entity.type
_entity.pdbx_description
1 polymer ?
#
loop_
_entity_poly.entity_id
_entity_poly.type
_entity_poly.pdbx_seq_one_letter_code
_entity_poly.pdbx_strand_id
1 'polypeptide(L)'
;MINLLQLKSRSLGWLLYLPMAIFVAMLFFIFGIPNNNVNVVIVLLQLTFIPLVCIWTLYLFYDLLGTGNFQYMWLYYKTNIEKILIMFFVVLFIPLISLIIAIEFRFDEFQTLPILMLLFTQCLISAVVSLILFAVFGDVSIPITLIFLYISAELATFGSSKYLYHIFFLNLQESLNFTNTISLALLNLLFGLVGYKIFKLLIT
;
A
#
# COMPACT_ATOMS: atom_id res chain seq x y z
N MET A 1 -17.87 -16.69 5.33
CA MET A 1 -16.52 -16.56 4.74
C MET A 1 -16.51 -16.99 3.28
N ILE A 2 -17.14 -18.12 2.91
CA ILE A 2 -17.23 -18.62 1.52
C ILE A 2 -18.08 -17.73 0.58
N ASN A 3 -19.11 -17.03 1.06
CA ASN A 3 -19.96 -16.18 0.21
C ASN A 3 -19.31 -14.85 -0.22
N LEU A 4 -18.23 -14.41 0.43
CA LEU A 4 -17.50 -13.19 0.04
C LEU A 4 -16.58 -13.44 -1.17
N LEU A 5 -16.14 -14.68 -1.33
CA LEU A 5 -15.35 -15.18 -2.48
C LEU A 5 -16.22 -15.45 -3.72
N GLN A 6 -17.55 -15.32 -3.62
CA GLN A 6 -18.46 -15.47 -4.78
C GLN A 6 -18.63 -14.18 -5.59
N LEU A 7 -17.82 -13.14 -5.35
CA LEU A 7 -17.62 -12.08 -6.33
C LEU A 7 -16.89 -12.66 -7.55
N LYS A 8 -17.68 -13.25 -8.44
CA LYS A 8 -17.26 -13.82 -9.71
C LYS A 8 -17.02 -12.68 -10.70
N SER A 9 -16.10 -11.77 -10.40
CA SER A 9 -15.63 -10.79 -11.37
C SER A 9 -14.32 -11.27 -11.97
N ARG A 10 -14.20 -11.18 -13.29
CA ARG A 10 -12.91 -11.36 -13.98
C ARG A 10 -11.84 -10.40 -13.42
N SER A 11 -12.24 -9.24 -12.88
CA SER A 11 -11.33 -8.25 -12.28
C SER A 11 -10.64 -8.74 -11.00
N LEU A 12 -11.34 -9.48 -10.12
CA LEU A 12 -10.77 -10.00 -8.86
C LEU A 12 -9.72 -11.10 -9.07
N GLY A 13 -9.86 -11.91 -10.12
CA GLY A 13 -8.85 -12.90 -10.50
C GLY A 13 -7.54 -12.23 -10.94
N TRP A 14 -7.63 -11.26 -11.86
CA TRP A 14 -6.47 -10.48 -12.31
C TRP A 14 -5.81 -9.68 -11.20
N LEU A 15 -6.61 -9.20 -10.23
CA LEU A 15 -6.08 -8.67 -8.99
C LEU A 15 -5.20 -9.77 -8.36
N LEU A 16 -5.71 -10.90 -7.87
CA LEU A 16 -4.87 -11.89 -7.17
C LEU A 16 -3.57 -12.36 -7.88
N TYR A 17 -3.54 -12.45 -9.22
CA TYR A 17 -2.33 -12.85 -9.96
C TYR A 17 -1.23 -11.77 -9.98
N LEU A 18 -1.60 -10.49 -9.94
CA LEU A 18 -0.65 -9.39 -10.13
C LEU A 18 0.36 -9.22 -8.95
N PRO A 19 -0.03 -9.27 -7.66
CA PRO A 19 0.93 -9.30 -6.56
C PRO A 19 1.72 -10.58 -6.52
N MET A 20 1.19 -11.70 -7.00
CA MET A 20 1.96 -12.93 -7.09
C MET A 20 3.10 -12.79 -8.11
N ALA A 21 2.81 -12.19 -9.28
CA ALA A 21 3.83 -11.87 -10.27
C ALA A 21 4.86 -10.86 -9.73
N ILE A 22 4.41 -9.81 -9.04
CA ILE A 22 5.29 -8.80 -8.42
C ILE A 22 6.12 -9.40 -7.29
N PHE A 23 5.54 -10.29 -6.48
CA PHE A 23 6.23 -11.04 -5.43
C PHE A 23 7.36 -11.88 -6.03
N VAL A 24 7.07 -12.66 -7.08
CA VAL A 24 8.09 -13.48 -7.76
C VAL A 24 9.18 -12.59 -8.38
N ALA A 25 8.82 -11.51 -9.07
CA ALA A 25 9.78 -10.56 -9.62
C ALA A 25 10.66 -9.95 -8.51
N MET A 26 10.06 -9.57 -7.38
CA MET A 26 10.79 -9.03 -6.24
C MET A 26 11.74 -10.03 -5.61
N LEU A 27 11.39 -11.31 -5.53
CA LEU A 27 12.34 -12.34 -5.09
C LEU A 27 13.56 -12.41 -6.02
N PHE A 28 13.37 -12.38 -7.34
CA PHE A 28 14.49 -12.35 -8.28
C PHE A 28 15.36 -11.10 -8.10
N PHE A 29 14.76 -9.93 -7.89
CA PHE A 29 15.53 -8.71 -7.58
C PHE A 29 16.26 -8.81 -6.25
N ILE A 30 15.59 -9.27 -5.20
CA ILE A 30 16.18 -9.42 -3.86
C ILE A 30 17.38 -10.32 -3.92
N PHE A 31 17.42 -11.40 -4.70
CA PHE A 31 18.61 -12.28 -4.78
C PHE A 31 19.59 -11.92 -5.92
N GLY A 32 19.15 -11.15 -6.91
CA GLY A 32 19.92 -10.81 -8.11
C GLY A 32 20.71 -9.50 -8.04
N ILE A 33 20.41 -8.60 -7.09
CA ILE A 33 21.15 -7.33 -6.96
C ILE A 33 22.60 -7.61 -6.50
N PRO A 34 23.64 -7.27 -7.28
CA PRO A 34 25.03 -7.58 -6.95
C PRO A 34 25.59 -6.70 -5.82
N ASN A 35 24.92 -5.61 -5.49
CA ASN A 35 25.33 -4.66 -4.47
C ASN A 35 24.65 -4.99 -3.14
N ASN A 36 25.40 -5.15 -2.06
CA ASN A 36 24.86 -5.45 -0.73
C ASN A 36 24.13 -4.26 -0.06
N ASN A 37 23.61 -3.32 -0.85
CA ASN A 37 22.88 -2.17 -0.31
C ASN A 37 21.40 -2.51 -0.10
N VAL A 38 21.05 -2.82 1.14
CA VAL A 38 19.70 -3.16 1.56
C VAL A 38 18.70 -2.01 1.39
N ASN A 39 19.16 -0.75 1.47
CA ASN A 39 18.30 0.42 1.29
C ASN A 39 17.72 0.49 -0.13
N VAL A 40 18.46 0.04 -1.15
CA VAL A 40 17.97 -0.03 -2.54
C VAL A 40 16.77 -0.96 -2.64
N VAL A 41 16.85 -2.13 -1.99
CA VAL A 41 15.77 -3.12 -1.97
C VAL A 41 14.54 -2.54 -1.26
N ILE A 42 14.74 -1.79 -0.18
CA ILE A 42 13.66 -1.20 0.60
C ILE A 42 12.95 -0.09 -0.19
N VAL A 43 13.70 0.77 -0.88
CA VAL A 43 13.12 1.77 -1.79
C VAL A 43 12.32 1.08 -2.90
N LEU A 44 12.86 0.00 -3.49
CA LEU A 44 12.12 -0.78 -4.51
C LEU A 44 10.81 -1.35 -3.95
N LEU A 45 10.82 -1.93 -2.74
CA LEU A 45 9.61 -2.41 -2.08
C LEU A 45 8.58 -1.30 -1.89
N GLN A 46 9.00 -0.10 -1.47
CA GLN A 46 8.11 1.06 -1.32
C GLN A 46 7.48 1.46 -2.66
N LEU A 47 8.29 1.56 -3.71
CA LEU A 47 7.85 1.99 -5.04
C LEU A 47 6.93 0.98 -5.73
N THR A 48 6.90 -0.29 -5.31
CA THR A 48 5.97 -1.27 -5.88
C THR A 48 4.76 -1.52 -5.01
N PHE A 49 4.94 -1.77 -3.70
CA PHE A 49 3.84 -2.19 -2.84
C PHE A 49 2.87 -1.04 -2.57
N ILE A 50 3.37 0.18 -2.38
CA ILE A 50 2.51 1.30 -1.99
C ILE A 50 1.55 1.70 -3.11
N PRO A 51 1.99 1.97 -4.36
CA PRO A 51 1.04 2.21 -5.45
C PRO A 51 0.14 1.00 -5.75
N LEU A 52 0.63 -0.23 -5.56
CA LEU A 52 -0.21 -1.42 -5.73
C LEU A 52 -1.36 -1.47 -4.71
N VAL A 53 -1.06 -1.22 -3.42
CA VAL A 53 -2.07 -1.11 -2.36
C VAL A 53 -3.13 -0.08 -2.74
N CYS A 54 -2.71 1.08 -3.25
CA CYS A 54 -3.63 2.14 -3.66
C CYS A 54 -4.56 1.71 -4.78
N ILE A 55 -3.99 1.26 -5.90
CA ILE A 55 -4.75 0.83 -7.09
C ILE A 55 -5.76 -0.24 -6.70
N TRP A 56 -5.31 -1.21 -5.92
CA TRP A 56 -6.15 -2.31 -5.47
C TRP A 56 -7.28 -1.87 -4.55
N THR A 57 -6.97 -1.04 -3.55
CA THR A 57 -7.98 -0.52 -2.62
C THR A 57 -9.02 0.29 -3.40
N LEU A 58 -8.59 1.10 -4.37
CA LEU A 58 -9.48 1.85 -5.24
C LEU A 58 -10.40 0.96 -6.06
N TYR A 59 -9.88 -0.06 -6.75
CA TYR A 59 -10.70 -0.95 -7.56
C TYR A 59 -11.64 -1.81 -6.73
N LEU A 60 -11.23 -2.21 -5.52
CA LEU A 60 -12.10 -2.92 -4.59
C LEU A 60 -13.32 -2.07 -4.21
N PHE A 61 -13.12 -0.77 -3.96
CA PHE A 61 -14.21 0.14 -3.62
C PHE A 61 -14.96 0.66 -4.84
N TYR A 62 -14.33 0.76 -6.01
CA TYR A 62 -15.01 1.07 -7.27
C TYR A 62 -15.99 -0.03 -7.66
N ASP A 63 -15.63 -1.31 -7.50
CA ASP A 63 -16.57 -2.40 -7.75
C ASP A 63 -17.77 -2.36 -6.78
N LEU A 64 -17.59 -1.82 -5.57
CA LEU A 64 -18.65 -1.61 -4.56
C LEU A 64 -19.47 -0.33 -4.77
N LEU A 65 -18.85 0.74 -5.28
CA LEU A 65 -19.38 2.12 -5.31
C LEU A 65 -19.45 2.74 -6.72
N GLY A 66 -19.14 2.01 -7.78
CA GLY A 66 -19.03 2.56 -9.14
C GLY A 66 -20.01 1.94 -10.13
N THR A 67 -20.55 0.76 -9.83
CA THR A 67 -21.47 0.06 -10.73
C THR A 67 -22.92 0.32 -10.31
N GLY A 68 -23.79 0.66 -11.26
CA GLY A 68 -25.21 0.99 -11.04
C GLY A 68 -26.08 -0.08 -10.34
N ASN A 69 -25.51 -1.22 -9.94
CA ASN A 69 -26.11 -2.21 -9.03
C ASN A 69 -25.88 -1.89 -7.53
N PHE A 70 -25.51 -0.64 -7.26
CA PHE A 70 -25.16 -0.07 -5.97
C PHE A 70 -26.04 -0.52 -4.82
N GLN A 71 -27.37 -0.51 -4.98
CA GLN A 71 -28.29 -0.69 -3.85
C GLN A 71 -28.14 -2.08 -3.19
N TYR A 72 -27.95 -3.15 -3.97
CA TYR A 72 -27.86 -4.50 -3.42
C TYR A 72 -26.50 -4.83 -2.81
N MET A 73 -25.41 -4.43 -3.46
CA MET A 73 -24.05 -4.62 -2.93
C MET A 73 -23.78 -3.72 -1.73
N TRP A 74 -24.22 -2.46 -1.78
CA TRP A 74 -24.13 -1.54 -0.65
C TRP A 74 -24.90 -2.04 0.57
N LEU A 75 -26.14 -2.52 0.41
CA LEU A 75 -26.92 -3.09 1.52
C LEU A 75 -26.24 -4.30 2.18
N TYR A 76 -25.55 -5.14 1.41
CA TYR A 76 -24.84 -6.32 1.93
C TYR A 76 -23.47 -6.00 2.55
N TYR A 77 -22.77 -5.00 2.02
CA TYR A 77 -21.38 -4.70 2.38
C TYR A 77 -21.19 -3.46 3.25
N LYS A 78 -22.19 -2.56 3.38
CA LYS A 78 -22.11 -1.35 4.22
C LYS A 78 -21.67 -1.64 5.65
N THR A 79 -22.10 -2.76 6.22
CA THR A 79 -21.73 -3.22 7.58
C THR A 79 -20.46 -4.09 7.62
N ASN A 80 -19.86 -4.42 6.48
CA ASN A 80 -18.70 -5.32 6.37
C ASN A 80 -17.47 -4.69 5.68
N ILE A 81 -17.48 -3.39 5.36
CA ILE A 81 -16.35 -2.66 4.75
C ILE A 81 -15.04 -2.91 5.51
N GLU A 82 -15.08 -2.86 6.84
CA GLU A 82 -13.94 -3.13 7.72
C GLU A 82 -13.37 -4.54 7.50
N LYS A 83 -14.23 -5.56 7.37
CA LYS A 83 -13.79 -6.95 7.14
C LYS A 83 -13.17 -7.11 5.76
N ILE A 84 -13.68 -6.42 4.75
CA ILE A 84 -13.14 -6.48 3.39
C ILE A 84 -11.76 -5.82 3.35
N LEU A 85 -11.62 -4.64 3.94
CA LEU A 85 -10.33 -3.96 4.08
C LEU A 85 -9.32 -4.83 4.84
N ILE A 86 -9.71 -5.41 5.98
CA ILE A 86 -8.83 -6.29 6.76
C ILE A 86 -8.40 -7.50 5.94
N MET A 87 -9.32 -8.19 5.29
CA MET A 87 -9.01 -9.36 4.47
C MET A 87 -8.05 -9.00 3.33
N PHE A 88 -8.29 -7.86 2.70
CA PHE A 88 -7.46 -7.33 1.63
C PHE A 88 -6.03 -7.01 2.10
N PHE A 89 -5.91 -6.32 3.24
CA PHE A 89 -4.63 -6.06 3.87
C PHE A 89 -3.90 -7.36 4.22
N VAL A 90 -4.59 -8.36 4.78
CA VAL A 90 -3.98 -9.67 5.10
C VAL A 90 -3.41 -10.34 3.85
N VAL A 91 -4.15 -10.36 2.73
CA VAL A 91 -3.69 -10.97 1.46
C VAL A 91 -2.44 -10.28 0.93
N LEU A 92 -2.32 -8.96 1.09
CA LEU A 92 -1.15 -8.20 0.65
C LEU A 92 0.03 -8.26 1.62
N PHE A 93 -0.24 -8.37 2.94
CA PHE A 93 0.82 -8.41 3.94
C PHE A 93 1.52 -9.76 4.02
N ILE A 94 0.86 -10.88 3.71
CA ILE A 94 1.53 -12.19 3.65
C ILE A 94 2.74 -12.19 2.70
N PRO A 95 2.61 -11.80 1.41
CA PRO A 95 3.75 -11.73 0.50
C PRO A 95 4.76 -10.65 0.90
N LEU A 96 4.33 -9.54 1.51
CA LEU A 96 5.26 -8.53 2.01
C LEU A 96 6.14 -9.08 3.14
N ILE A 97 5.54 -9.79 4.10
CA ILE A 97 6.25 -10.42 5.22
C ILE A 97 7.25 -11.46 4.72
N SER A 98 6.87 -12.29 3.76
CA SER A 98 7.81 -13.28 3.21
C SER A 98 8.97 -12.65 2.45
N LEU A 99 8.76 -11.53 1.74
CA LEU A 99 9.86 -10.76 1.14
C LEU A 99 10.79 -10.17 2.20
N ILE A 100 10.24 -9.59 3.26
CA ILE A 100 11.02 -9.02 4.36
C ILE A 100 11.89 -10.11 5.02
N ILE A 101 11.33 -11.30 5.27
CA ILE A 101 12.08 -12.45 5.78
C ILE A 101 13.18 -12.88 4.79
N ALA A 102 12.89 -12.90 3.49
CA ALA A 102 13.88 -13.22 2.47
C ALA A 102 15.04 -12.21 2.43
N ILE A 103 14.77 -10.94 2.70
CA ILE A 103 15.80 -9.89 2.83
C ILE A 103 16.63 -10.11 4.09
N GLU A 104 16.01 -10.44 5.22
CA GLU A 104 16.72 -10.77 6.47
C GLU A 104 17.71 -11.92 6.27
N PHE A 105 17.33 -12.97 5.52
CA PHE A 105 18.24 -14.07 5.19
C PHE A 105 19.39 -13.70 4.26
N ARG A 106 19.27 -12.61 3.50
CA ARG A 106 20.27 -12.18 2.52
C ARG A 106 21.21 -11.11 3.07
N PHE A 107 20.71 -10.21 3.91
CA PHE A 107 21.43 -9.02 4.36
C PHE A 107 21.58 -9.06 5.89
N ASP A 108 22.81 -9.28 6.36
CA ASP A 108 23.12 -9.47 7.80
C ASP A 108 22.77 -8.26 8.69
N GLU A 109 22.76 -7.04 8.14
CA GLU A 109 22.48 -5.79 8.88
C GLU A 109 21.00 -5.35 8.81
N PHE A 110 20.10 -6.20 8.31
CA PHE A 110 18.70 -5.85 8.11
C PHE A 110 17.89 -5.85 9.41
N GLN A 111 17.27 -4.70 9.72
CA GLN A 111 16.34 -4.59 10.85
C GLN A 111 14.89 -4.79 10.39
N THR A 112 14.41 -6.03 10.53
CA THR A 112 13.06 -6.45 10.10
C THR A 112 11.93 -5.60 10.68
N LEU A 113 11.96 -5.33 11.99
CA LEU A 113 10.86 -4.65 12.69
C LEU A 113 10.65 -3.19 12.23
N PRO A 114 11.67 -2.31 12.20
CA PRO A 114 11.55 -0.94 11.67
C PRO A 114 10.95 -0.89 10.27
N ILE A 115 11.38 -1.80 9.39
CA ILE A 115 11.01 -1.80 7.98
C ILE A 115 9.58 -2.29 7.79
N LEU A 116 9.19 -3.33 8.51
CA LEU A 116 7.81 -3.81 8.50
C LEU A 116 6.86 -2.74 9.03
N MET A 117 7.21 -2.07 10.13
CA MET A 117 6.42 -0.97 10.69
C MET A 117 6.29 0.19 9.70
N LEU A 118 7.39 0.58 9.06
CA LEU A 118 7.40 1.66 8.07
C LEU A 118 6.52 1.30 6.85
N LEU A 119 6.74 0.16 6.22
CA LEU A 119 6.00 -0.26 5.03
C LEU A 119 4.50 -0.43 5.33
N PHE A 120 4.16 -1.00 6.50
CA PHE A 120 2.77 -1.16 6.92
C PHE A 120 2.05 0.19 7.03
N THR A 121 2.67 1.14 7.72
CA THR A 121 2.07 2.46 7.95
C THR A 121 1.99 3.29 6.67
N GLN A 122 2.97 3.18 5.78
CA GLN A 122 2.96 3.78 4.44
C GLN A 122 1.86 3.19 3.56
N CYS A 123 1.68 1.87 3.54
CA CYS A 123 0.58 1.22 2.81
C CYS A 123 -0.78 1.68 3.33
N LEU A 124 -0.93 1.79 4.66
CA LEU A 124 -2.17 2.21 5.29
C LEU A 124 -2.53 3.67 4.95
N ILE A 125 -1.61 4.62 5.11
CA ILE A 125 -1.89 6.03 4.76
C ILE A 125 -2.20 6.18 3.28
N SER A 126 -1.47 5.48 2.41
CA SER A 126 -1.67 5.57 0.96
C SER A 126 -3.02 5.00 0.51
N ALA A 127 -3.43 3.87 1.09
CA ALA A 127 -4.77 3.30 0.87
C ALA A 127 -5.88 4.29 1.26
N VAL A 128 -5.75 4.88 2.45
CA VAL A 128 -6.74 5.81 3.01
C VAL A 128 -6.83 7.10 2.20
N VAL A 129 -5.71 7.72 1.84
CA VAL A 129 -5.69 8.92 1.00
C VAL A 129 -6.34 8.64 -0.35
N SER A 130 -6.03 7.48 -0.96
CA SER A 130 -6.67 7.06 -2.22
C SER A 130 -8.18 6.98 -2.10
N LEU A 131 -8.68 6.36 -1.02
CA LEU A 131 -10.10 6.21 -0.76
C LEU A 131 -10.80 7.55 -0.52
N ILE A 132 -10.19 8.47 0.21
CA ILE A 132 -10.72 9.83 0.40
C ILE A 132 -10.83 10.55 -0.93
N LEU A 133 -9.76 10.55 -1.73
CA LEU A 133 -9.76 11.16 -3.06
C LEU A 133 -10.85 10.55 -3.95
N PHE A 134 -10.98 9.22 -3.96
CA PHE A 134 -12.04 8.55 -4.69
C PHE A 134 -13.44 8.94 -4.20
N ALA A 135 -13.67 9.02 -2.89
CA ALA A 135 -14.95 9.44 -2.33
C ALA A 135 -15.32 10.88 -2.71
N VAL A 136 -14.33 11.78 -2.81
CA VAL A 136 -14.54 13.18 -3.18
C VAL A 136 -14.80 13.34 -4.69
N PHE A 137 -14.02 12.67 -5.53
CA PHE A 137 -14.06 12.88 -6.98
C PHE A 137 -14.94 11.89 -7.75
N GLY A 138 -15.24 10.72 -7.18
CA GLY A 138 -16.02 9.66 -7.82
C GLY A 138 -15.33 8.96 -8.99
N ASP A 139 -14.07 9.28 -9.29
CA ASP A 139 -13.30 8.73 -10.40
C ASP A 139 -11.99 8.12 -9.87
N VAL A 140 -11.70 6.88 -10.27
CA VAL A 140 -10.50 6.12 -9.87
C VAL A 140 -9.23 6.63 -10.57
N SER A 141 -9.37 7.25 -11.75
CA SER A 141 -8.23 7.77 -12.52
C SER A 141 -7.52 8.93 -11.82
N ILE A 142 -8.27 9.78 -11.10
CA ILE A 142 -7.75 10.93 -10.37
C ILE A 142 -6.79 10.51 -9.23
N PRO A 143 -7.20 9.68 -8.25
CA PRO A 143 -6.30 9.25 -7.18
C PRO A 143 -5.09 8.48 -7.72
N ILE A 144 -5.26 7.63 -8.74
CA ILE A 144 -4.13 6.95 -9.38
C ILE A 144 -3.12 7.97 -9.93
N THR A 145 -3.60 8.95 -10.69
CA THR A 145 -2.74 9.98 -11.31
C THR A 145 -1.98 10.78 -10.25
N LEU A 146 -2.67 11.19 -9.17
CA LEU A 146 -2.05 11.95 -8.08
C LEU A 146 -0.98 11.14 -7.34
N ILE A 147 -1.18 9.84 -7.15
CA ILE A 147 -0.21 8.97 -6.49
C ILE A 147 1.02 8.78 -7.36
N PHE A 148 0.85 8.56 -8.66
CA PHE A 148 1.99 8.48 -9.58
C PHE A 148 2.74 9.81 -9.69
N LEU A 149 2.03 10.93 -9.69
CA LEU A 149 2.64 12.26 -9.67
C LEU A 149 3.46 12.47 -8.39
N TYR A 150 2.91 12.09 -7.24
CA TYR A 150 3.60 12.14 -5.95
C TYR A 150 4.86 11.26 -5.95
N ILE A 151 4.74 9.99 -6.34
CA ILE A 151 5.89 9.07 -6.46
C ILE A 151 6.97 9.63 -7.40
N SER A 152 6.56 10.21 -8.53
CA SER A 152 7.50 10.79 -9.50
C SER A 152 8.23 12.00 -8.92
N ALA A 153 7.53 12.88 -8.18
CA ALA A 153 8.13 14.02 -7.51
C ALA A 153 9.08 13.59 -6.38
N GLU A 154 8.70 12.57 -5.61
CA GLU A 154 9.52 11.98 -4.56
C GLU A 154 10.82 11.40 -5.13
N LEU A 155 10.73 10.61 -6.20
CA LEU A 155 11.89 10.04 -6.89
C LEU A 155 12.79 11.12 -7.50
N ALA A 156 12.20 12.13 -8.16
CA ALA A 156 12.96 13.22 -8.78
C ALA A 156 13.73 14.05 -7.75
N THR A 157 13.22 14.12 -6.51
CA THR A 157 13.81 14.91 -5.44
C THR A 157 14.58 14.06 -4.44
N PHE A 158 14.57 12.72 -4.55
CA PHE A 158 15.11 11.80 -3.55
C PHE A 158 14.66 12.14 -2.12
N GLY A 159 13.44 12.62 -1.95
CA GLY A 159 12.92 13.01 -0.64
C GLY A 159 13.56 14.28 -0.05
N SER A 160 14.14 15.15 -0.87
CA SER A 160 14.79 16.41 -0.43
C SER A 160 13.90 17.66 -0.56
N SER A 161 12.67 17.51 -1.06
CA SER A 161 11.76 18.63 -1.30
C SER A 161 11.15 19.16 0.00
N LYS A 162 11.61 20.33 0.45
CA LYS A 162 11.09 20.97 1.68
C LYS A 162 9.59 21.30 1.66
N TYR A 163 8.98 21.34 0.48
CA TYR A 163 7.57 21.70 0.31
C TYR A 163 6.63 20.48 0.26
N LEU A 164 7.18 19.27 0.24
CA LEU A 164 6.40 18.03 0.20
C LEU A 164 6.57 17.28 1.52
N TYR A 165 5.46 16.76 2.03
CA TYR A 165 5.53 15.83 3.13
C TYR A 165 5.94 14.45 2.58
N HIS A 166 7.11 13.97 2.99
CA HIS A 166 7.67 12.69 2.56
C HIS A 166 7.07 11.53 3.34
N ILE A 167 6.16 10.81 2.70
CA ILE A 167 5.61 9.54 3.19
C ILE A 167 6.60 8.40 2.94
N PHE A 168 7.38 8.47 1.85
CA PHE A 168 8.39 7.46 1.51
C PHE A 168 9.71 7.71 2.22
N PHE A 169 10.48 6.65 2.41
CA PHE A 169 11.86 6.74 2.84
C PHE A 169 12.76 6.49 1.63
N LEU A 170 13.40 7.55 1.14
CA LEU A 170 14.26 7.51 -0.05
C LEU A 170 15.75 7.68 0.29
N ASN A 171 16.11 7.62 1.57
CA ASN A 171 17.50 7.78 1.99
C ASN A 171 18.29 6.48 1.74
N LEU A 172 19.20 6.53 0.77
CA LEU A 172 20.07 5.39 0.44
C LEU A 172 21.31 5.27 1.33
N GLN A 173 21.64 6.33 2.09
CA GLN A 173 22.90 6.45 2.84
C GLN A 173 22.74 6.17 4.33
N GLU A 174 21.58 6.48 4.91
CA GLU A 174 21.31 6.19 6.32
C GLU A 174 20.84 4.75 6.53
N SER A 175 21.32 4.12 7.60
CA SER A 175 20.81 2.82 8.02
C SER A 175 19.38 2.96 8.56
N LEU A 176 18.51 2.06 8.13
CA LEU A 176 17.15 1.98 8.62
C LEU A 176 17.13 1.34 10.00
N ASN A 177 17.04 2.18 11.03
CA ASN A 177 16.89 1.75 12.41
C ASN A 177 15.57 2.24 13.02
N PHE A 178 15.19 1.66 14.16
CA PHE A 178 13.95 2.00 14.84
C PHE A 178 13.84 3.49 15.18
N THR A 179 14.93 4.10 15.66
CA THR A 179 14.97 5.51 16.07
C THR A 179 14.73 6.47 14.91
N ASN A 180 15.22 6.16 13.71
CA ASN A 180 15.07 7.00 12.53
C ASN A 180 13.70 6.82 11.87
N THR A 181 13.11 5.64 12.01
CA THR A 181 11.84 5.28 11.32
C THR A 181 10.59 5.53 12.15
N ILE A 182 10.69 5.50 13.48
CA ILE A 182 9.51 5.52 14.37
C ILE A 182 8.66 6.78 14.22
N SER A 183 9.29 7.95 14.11
CA SER A 183 8.56 9.22 13.98
C SER A 183 7.70 9.24 12.70
N LEU A 184 8.31 8.86 11.57
CA LEU A 184 7.63 8.77 10.28
C LEU A 184 6.52 7.71 10.30
N ALA A 185 6.79 6.54 10.87
CA ALA A 185 5.81 5.46 10.94
C ALA A 185 4.61 5.82 11.83
N LEU A 186 4.84 6.42 13.00
CA LEU A 186 3.77 6.89 13.89
C LEU A 186 2.92 7.97 13.25
N LEU A 187 3.56 8.90 12.53
CA LEU A 187 2.87 9.97 11.84
C LEU A 187 2.01 9.41 10.69
N ASN A 188 2.56 8.48 9.89
CA ASN A 188 1.80 7.78 8.86
C ASN A 188 0.62 6.99 9.45
N LEU A 189 0.82 6.31 10.58
CA LEU A 189 -0.26 5.61 11.28
C LEU A 189 -1.36 6.57 11.74
N LEU A 190 -0.99 7.70 12.36
CA LEU A 190 -1.93 8.69 12.88
C LEU A 190 -2.77 9.28 11.75
N PHE A 191 -2.13 9.75 10.67
CA PHE A 191 -2.87 10.27 9.51
C PHE A 191 -3.70 9.21 8.82
N GLY A 192 -3.20 7.98 8.76
CA GLY A 192 -3.95 6.84 8.27
C GLY A 192 -5.24 6.57 9.06
N LEU A 193 -5.16 6.52 10.39
CA LEU A 193 -6.33 6.29 11.26
C LEU A 193 -7.32 7.45 11.22
N VAL A 194 -6.82 8.70 11.25
CA VAL A 194 -7.67 9.89 11.13
C VAL A 194 -8.33 9.95 9.76
N GLY A 195 -7.57 9.73 8.69
CA GLY A 195 -8.08 9.69 7.33
C GLY A 195 -9.12 8.59 7.13
N TYR A 196 -8.94 7.41 7.75
CA TYR A 196 -9.94 6.35 7.66
C TYR A 196 -11.28 6.76 8.29
N LYS A 197 -11.24 7.49 9.42
CA LYS A 197 -12.46 8.07 10.01
C LYS A 197 -13.12 9.08 9.07
N ILE A 198 -12.33 9.94 8.41
CA ILE A 198 -12.83 10.91 7.43
C ILE A 198 -13.48 10.19 6.25
N PHE A 199 -12.81 9.19 5.68
CA PHE A 199 -13.37 8.37 4.60
C PHE A 199 -14.71 7.74 5.01
N LYS A 200 -14.77 7.14 6.20
CA LYS A 200 -16.02 6.54 6.71
C LYS A 200 -17.15 7.57 6.79
N LEU A 201 -16.87 8.79 7.23
CA LEU A 201 -17.85 9.88 7.27
C LEU A 201 -18.32 10.32 5.87
N LEU A 202 -17.45 10.28 4.86
CA LEU A 202 -17.81 10.66 3.48
C LEU A 202 -18.76 9.67 2.81
N ILE A 203 -18.70 8.39 3.21
CA ILE A 203 -19.48 7.31 2.59
C ILE A 203 -20.75 6.94 3.38
N THR A 204 -20.94 7.43 4.61
CA THR A 204 -22.11 7.13 5.46
C THR A 204 -23.16 8.22 5.42
#